data_AF-A0A965AIR8-F1
#
_entry.id   AF-A0A965AIR8-F1
#
_cell.length_a   1.000
_cell.length_b   1.000
_cell.length_c   1.000
_cell.angle_alpha   90.00
_cell.angle_beta   90.00
_cell.angle_gamma   90.00
#
_symmetry.space_group_name_H-M   'P 1'
#
loop_
_entity.id
_entity.type
_entity.pdbx_description
1 polymer ?
#
loop_
_entity_poly.entity_id
_entity_poly.type
_entity_poly.pdbx_seq_one_letter_code
_entity_poly.pdbx_strand_id
1 'polypeptide(L)'
;MLAGLICRPVVAADDAAKPLKVLLVAGGCCHDYATQTKLLKKGIESRINAVVEVIYNPDTSVNARFEIYESDGWARDFDVVIHDECSAGVSERPYVDRILKAHHDGVPAVNLHCAMHS
;
A
#
# COMPACT_ATOMS: atom_id res chain seq x y z
N MET A 1 32.45 -52.07 12.83
CA MET A 1 32.08 -50.63 12.78
C MET A 1 30.62 -50.55 12.32
N LEU A 2 29.67 -50.44 13.26
CA LEU A 2 28.26 -50.19 12.91
C LEU A 2 28.08 -48.68 12.73
N ALA A 3 27.87 -48.24 11.49
CA ALA A 3 27.44 -46.88 11.19
C ALA A 3 25.92 -46.81 11.37
N GLY A 4 25.47 -46.24 12.49
CA GLY A 4 24.05 -45.99 12.76
C GLY A 4 23.55 -44.79 11.96
N LEU A 5 22.55 -45.02 11.11
CA LEU A 5 21.82 -43.96 10.41
C LEU A 5 20.89 -43.25 11.41
N ILE A 6 21.28 -42.07 11.88
CA ILE A 6 20.44 -41.21 12.70
C ILE A 6 19.47 -40.48 11.76
N CYS A 7 18.23 -40.95 11.69
CA CYS A 7 17.13 -40.20 11.08
C CYS A 7 16.77 -39.03 12.00
N ARG A 8 17.26 -37.83 11.69
CA ARG A 8 16.82 -36.61 12.37
C ARG A 8 15.38 -36.31 11.99
N PRO A 9 14.47 -36.05 12.95
CA PRO A 9 13.16 -35.55 12.63
C PRO A 9 13.30 -34.14 12.07
N VAL A 10 12.78 -33.90 10.87
CA VAL A 10 12.55 -32.54 10.36
C VAL A 10 11.33 -32.03 11.11
N VAL A 11 11.56 -31.13 12.06
CA VAL A 11 10.49 -30.29 12.59
C VAL A 11 10.23 -29.24 11.52
N ALA A 12 9.09 -29.33 10.84
CA ALA A 12 8.61 -28.23 10.01
C ALA A 12 8.36 -27.05 10.96
N ALA A 13 9.13 -25.97 10.81
CA ALA A 13 8.77 -24.71 11.41
C ALA A 13 7.50 -24.23 10.69
N ASP A 14 6.40 -24.10 11.43
CA ASP A 14 5.29 -23.24 11.00
C ASP A 14 5.80 -21.80 11.04
N ASP A 15 6.53 -21.39 9.99
CA ASP A 15 6.80 -19.99 9.72
C ASP A 15 5.46 -19.35 9.35
N ALA A 16 4.73 -18.91 10.38
CA ALA A 16 3.50 -18.15 10.20
C ALA A 16 3.80 -17.02 9.19
N ALA A 17 3.04 -16.98 8.09
CA ALA A 17 3.26 -16.01 7.03
C ALA A 17 3.34 -14.60 7.63
N LYS A 18 4.35 -13.82 7.22
CA LYS A 18 4.46 -12.43 7.68
C LYS A 18 3.24 -11.63 7.20
N PRO A 19 2.73 -10.66 7.99
CA PRO A 19 1.65 -9.81 7.52
C PRO A 19 2.07 -9.04 6.27
N LEU A 20 1.15 -8.91 5.32
CA LEU A 20 1.31 -8.00 4.17
C LEU A 20 1.40 -6.56 4.67
N LYS A 21 2.37 -5.80 4.17
CA LYS A 21 2.48 -4.36 4.41
C LYS A 21 1.73 -3.61 3.32
N VAL A 22 0.64 -2.96 3.69
CA VAL A 22 -0.23 -2.24 2.76
C VAL A 22 -0.07 -0.75 3.01
N LEU A 23 0.18 0.02 1.95
CA LEU A 23 0.11 1.48 2.00
C LEU A 23 -1.26 1.94 1.45
N LEU A 24 -2.02 2.70 2.24
CA LEU A 24 -3.25 3.35 1.81
C LEU A 24 -3.00 4.85 1.69
N VAL A 25 -3.05 5.39 0.47
CA VAL A 25 -3.00 6.83 0.22
C VAL A 25 -4.42 7.32 -0.03
N ALA A 26 -4.87 8.35 0.69
CA ALA A 26 -6.26 8.78 0.64
C ALA A 26 -6.42 10.28 0.90
N GLY A 27 -7.34 10.93 0.17
CA GLY A 27 -7.60 12.37 0.28
C GLY A 27 -8.07 12.97 -1.04
N GLY A 28 -8.21 14.29 -1.09
CA GLY A 28 -8.68 14.99 -2.29
C GLY A 28 -10.18 15.21 -2.31
N CYS A 29 -10.70 15.52 -3.50
CA CYS A 29 -12.10 15.90 -3.64
C CYS A 29 -13.06 14.71 -3.54
N CYS A 30 -14.33 15.05 -3.38
CA CYS A 30 -15.45 14.24 -3.87
C CYS A 30 -15.92 13.08 -2.98
N HIS A 31 -15.13 12.59 -2.02
CA HIS A 31 -15.55 11.52 -1.10
C HIS A 31 -15.16 11.78 0.36
N ASP A 32 -15.75 11.01 1.28
CA ASP A 32 -15.42 11.06 2.72
C ASP A 32 -14.19 10.19 3.05
N TYR A 33 -13.02 10.63 2.61
CA TYR A 33 -11.75 9.92 2.86
C TYR A 33 -11.39 9.84 4.35
N ALA A 34 -11.81 10.82 5.15
CA ALA A 34 -11.61 10.83 6.60
C ALA A 34 -12.26 9.63 7.29
N THR A 35 -13.43 9.21 6.81
CA THR A 35 -14.10 7.98 7.27
C THR A 35 -13.57 6.75 6.53
N GLN A 36 -13.38 6.81 5.22
CA GLN A 36 -12.96 5.65 4.41
C GLN A 36 -11.62 5.08 4.87
N THR A 37 -10.62 5.92 5.16
CA THR A 37 -9.32 5.49 5.72
C THR A 37 -9.45 4.59 6.94
N LYS A 38 -10.35 4.93 7.87
CA LYS A 38 -10.61 4.15 9.10
C LYS A 38 -11.30 2.83 8.78
N LEU A 39 -12.29 2.86 7.90
CA LEU A 39 -13.07 1.68 7.52
C LEU A 39 -12.23 0.68 6.72
N LEU A 40 -11.44 1.16 5.76
CA LEU A 40 -10.55 0.35 4.93
C LEU A 40 -9.46 -0.29 5.78
N LYS A 41 -8.72 0.48 6.57
CA LYS A 41 -7.69 -0.06 7.48
C LYS A 41 -8.26 -1.16 8.38
N LYS A 42 -9.32 -0.84 9.15
CA LYS A 42 -9.97 -1.80 10.05
C LYS A 42 -10.45 -3.04 9.29
N GLY A 43 -11.06 -2.83 8.12
CA GLY A 43 -11.66 -3.90 7.35
C GLY A 43 -10.65 -4.85 6.71
N ILE A 44 -9.52 -4.33 6.25
CA ILE A 44 -8.43 -5.11 5.66
C ILE A 44 -7.73 -5.92 6.76
N GLU A 45 -7.29 -5.26 7.83
CA GLU A 45 -6.56 -5.90 8.94
C GLU A 45 -7.40 -6.96 9.67
N SER A 46 -8.73 -6.85 9.64
CA SER A 46 -9.62 -7.87 10.23
C SER A 46 -9.90 -9.07 9.32
N ARG A 47 -9.57 -9.01 8.02
CA ARG A 47 -9.94 -10.04 7.03
C ARG A 47 -8.75 -10.79 6.48
N ILE A 48 -7.58 -10.16 6.43
CA ILE A 48 -6.34 -10.75 5.95
C ILE A 48 -5.21 -10.44 6.92
N ASN A 49 -4.18 -11.28 6.91
CA ASN A 49 -2.97 -11.05 7.69
C ASN A 49 -2.18 -9.90 7.06
N ALA A 50 -2.49 -8.66 7.45
CA ALA A 50 -1.93 -7.45 6.91
C ALA A 50 -1.78 -6.37 7.98
N VAL A 51 -0.88 -5.43 7.73
CA VAL A 51 -0.73 -4.17 8.47
C VAL A 51 -0.86 -3.04 7.46
N VAL A 52 -1.80 -2.13 7.70
CA VAL A 52 -2.10 -1.02 6.80
C VAL A 52 -1.53 0.28 7.37
N GLU A 53 -0.62 0.91 6.64
CA GLU A 53 -0.18 2.27 6.88
C GLU A 53 -1.06 3.24 6.08
N VAL A 54 -1.44 4.36 6.69
CA VAL A 54 -2.35 5.34 6.07
C VAL A 54 -1.63 6.66 5.91
N ILE A 55 -1.57 7.15 4.67
CA ILE A 55 -1.18 8.51 4.34
C ILE A 55 -2.44 9.27 3.95
N TYR A 56 -2.85 10.19 4.81
CA TYR A 56 -4.08 10.96 4.63
C TYR A 56 -3.78 12.44 4.44
N ASN A 57 -4.37 13.05 3.41
CA ASN A 57 -4.40 14.49 3.23
C ASN A 57 -5.84 15.02 3.37
N PRO A 58 -6.12 15.96 4.30
CA PRO A 58 -7.45 16.52 4.49
C PRO A 58 -7.86 17.59 3.45
N ASP A 59 -6.99 17.94 2.49
CA ASP A 59 -7.35 18.81 1.36
C ASP A 59 -8.48 18.15 0.55
N THR A 60 -9.61 18.86 0.43
CA THR A 60 -10.82 18.41 -0.25
C THR A 60 -10.95 18.96 -1.68
N SER A 61 -9.89 19.58 -2.19
CA SER A 61 -9.82 20.05 -3.57
C SER A 61 -9.32 18.96 -4.51
N VAL A 62 -9.45 19.20 -5.82
CA VAL A 62 -8.85 18.36 -6.86
C VAL A 62 -7.32 18.47 -6.90
N ASN A 63 -6.70 19.34 -6.10
CA ASN A 63 -5.27 19.62 -6.11
C ASN A 63 -4.53 19.00 -4.91
N ALA A 64 -5.17 18.11 -4.15
CA ALA A 64 -4.55 17.46 -3.01
C ALA A 64 -3.25 16.74 -3.42
N ARG A 65 -2.17 16.97 -2.67
CA ARG A 65 -0.86 16.35 -2.87
C ARG A 65 -0.38 15.66 -1.62
N PHE A 66 0.38 14.60 -1.80
CA PHE A 66 0.93 13.76 -0.76
C PHE A 66 2.45 13.87 -0.76
N GLU A 67 3.02 14.25 0.39
CA GLU A 67 4.46 14.42 0.59
C GLU A 67 5.22 13.10 0.40
N ILE A 68 4.59 11.95 0.69
CA ILE A 68 5.21 10.63 0.49
C ILE A 68 5.66 10.44 -0.97
N TYR A 69 4.91 10.98 -1.93
CA TYR A 69 5.25 10.94 -3.36
C TYR A 69 6.37 11.89 -3.75
N GLU A 70 7.01 12.61 -2.83
CA GLU A 70 8.21 13.41 -3.13
C GLU A 70 9.52 12.61 -3.04
N SER A 71 9.47 11.36 -2.57
CA SER A 71 10.60 10.44 -2.46
C SER A 71 10.60 9.37 -3.56
N ASP A 72 11.73 9.12 -4.22
CA ASP A 72 11.82 8.06 -5.25
C ASP A 72 11.65 6.64 -4.69
N GLY A 73 11.82 6.46 -3.38
CA GLY A 73 11.68 5.18 -2.69
C GLY A 73 10.39 5.04 -1.89
N TRP A 74 9.37 5.84 -2.19
CA TRP A 74 8.15 6.00 -1.38
C TRP A 74 7.40 4.69 -1.08
N ALA A 75 7.42 3.73 -2.01
CA ALA A 75 6.70 2.47 -1.89
C ALA A 75 7.55 1.26 -1.47
N ARG A 76 8.88 1.41 -1.30
CA ARG A 76 9.83 0.28 -1.23
C ARG A 76 9.54 -0.72 -0.11
N ASP A 77 8.99 -0.24 1.01
CA ASP A 77 8.78 -1.05 2.20
C ASP A 77 7.38 -1.68 2.27
N PHE A 78 6.59 -1.58 1.20
CA PHE A 78 5.21 -2.08 1.10
C PHE A 78 5.06 -3.16 0.02
N ASP A 79 4.20 -4.14 0.29
CA ASP A 79 3.88 -5.23 -0.63
C ASP A 79 2.81 -4.83 -1.66
N VAL A 80 1.96 -3.86 -1.33
CA VAL A 80 0.90 -3.33 -2.20
C VAL A 80 0.50 -1.91 -1.77
N VAL A 81 0.17 -1.07 -2.75
CA VAL A 81 -0.40 0.27 -2.54
C VAL A 81 -1.88 0.26 -2.90
N ILE A 82 -2.70 0.86 -2.06
CA ILE A 82 -4.10 1.18 -2.32
C ILE A 82 -4.18 2.68 -2.54
N HIS A 83 -4.55 3.07 -3.75
CA HIS A 83 -4.86 4.45 -4.10
C HIS A 83 -6.35 4.69 -3.86
N ASP A 84 -6.65 5.57 -2.92
CA ASP A 84 -7.98 6.05 -2.55
C ASP A 84 -7.99 7.59 -2.54
N GLU A 85 -7.07 8.22 -3.29
CA GLU A 85 -6.99 9.67 -3.43
C GLU A 85 -7.64 10.18 -4.72
N CYS A 86 -8.17 11.41 -4.70
CA CYS A 86 -8.68 12.11 -5.88
C CYS A 86 -7.95 13.44 -6.10
N SER A 87 -6.91 13.38 -6.93
CA SER A 87 -6.00 14.48 -7.24
C SER A 87 -6.13 14.91 -8.71
N ALA A 88 -7.35 14.91 -9.25
CA ALA A 88 -7.63 15.13 -10.68
C ALA A 88 -7.12 16.45 -11.28
N GLY A 89 -6.76 17.43 -10.46
CA GLY A 89 -6.15 18.70 -10.87
C GLY A 89 -4.62 18.67 -10.90
N VAL A 90 -3.99 17.63 -10.35
CA VAL A 90 -2.53 17.48 -10.29
C VAL A 90 -2.02 16.85 -11.58
N SER A 91 -1.31 17.63 -12.40
CA SER A 91 -0.78 17.18 -13.70
C SER A 91 0.73 17.42 -13.84
N GLU A 92 1.41 17.78 -12.74
CA GLU A 92 2.82 18.10 -12.75
C GLU A 92 3.67 16.84 -13.03
N ARG A 93 4.38 16.85 -14.16
CA ARG A 93 5.06 15.64 -14.68
C ARG A 93 6.02 14.98 -13.70
N PRO A 94 6.95 15.68 -13.03
CA PRO A 94 7.87 15.03 -12.09
C PRO A 94 7.16 14.29 -10.95
N TYR A 95 6.04 14.84 -10.48
CA TYR A 95 5.24 14.23 -9.41
C TYR A 95 4.52 12.97 -9.89
N VAL A 96 3.77 13.09 -11.00
CA VAL A 96 3.01 11.99 -11.58
C VAL A 96 3.93 10.88 -12.08
N ASP A 97 5.02 11.23 -12.77
CA ASP A 97 5.99 10.27 -13.29
C ASP A 97 6.66 9.47 -12.15
N ARG A 98 6.85 10.06 -10.96
CA ARG A 98 7.39 9.34 -9.78
C ARG A 98 6.42 8.31 -9.22
N ILE A 99 5.11 8.62 -9.19
CA ILE A 99 4.07 7.67 -8.75
C ILE A 99 3.99 6.51 -9.75
N LEU A 100 3.88 6.82 -11.04
CA LEU A 100 3.79 5.82 -12.11
C LEU A 100 5.03 4.92 -12.17
N LYS A 101 6.23 5.48 -11.95
CA LYS A 101 7.47 4.73 -11.97
C LYS A 101 7.49 3.58 -10.96
N ALA A 102 7.00 3.78 -9.74
CA ALA A 102 6.97 2.73 -8.73
C ALA A 102 6.18 1.50 -9.21
N HIS A 103 5.03 1.73 -9.83
CA HIS A 103 4.17 0.65 -10.36
C HIS A 103 4.71 0.06 -11.65
N HIS A 104 5.31 0.87 -12.53
CA HIS A 104 6.04 0.38 -13.71
C HIS A 104 7.18 -0.57 -13.31
N ASP A 105 7.87 -0.28 -12.21
CA ASP A 105 8.95 -1.10 -11.66
C ASP A 105 8.45 -2.33 -10.88
N GLY A 106 7.13 -2.52 -10.78
CA GLY A 106 6.52 -3.77 -10.30
C GLY A 106 5.84 -3.68 -8.95
N VAL A 107 5.74 -2.51 -8.32
CA VAL A 107 4.94 -2.36 -7.09
C VAL A 107 3.45 -2.60 -7.41
N PRO A 108 2.76 -3.55 -6.76
CA PRO A 108 1.34 -3.78 -6.98
C PRO A 108 0.47 -2.60 -6.54
N ALA A 109 -0.60 -2.33 -7.28
CA ALA A 109 -1.56 -1.26 -6.98
C ALA A 109 -3.01 -1.75 -6.99
N VAL A 110 -3.83 -1.18 -6.12
CA VAL A 110 -5.30 -1.23 -6.17
C VAL A 110 -5.81 0.20 -6.28
N ASN A 111 -6.46 0.56 -7.38
CA ASN A 111 -7.03 1.89 -7.58
C ASN A 111 -8.52 1.86 -7.25
N LEU A 112 -8.94 2.63 -6.24
CA LEU A 112 -10.32 2.71 -5.80
C LEU A 112 -11.01 3.90 -6.45
N HIS A 113 -11.97 3.61 -7.34
CA HIS A 113 -12.92 4.58 -7.88
C HIS A 113 -12.29 5.92 -8.32
N CYS A 114 -12.30 6.93 -7.44
CA CYS A 114 -11.80 8.26 -7.72
C CYS A 114 -10.29 8.34 -7.99
N ALA A 115 -9.51 7.37 -7.50
CA ALA A 115 -8.10 7.26 -7.84
C ALA A 115 -7.84 7.19 -9.35
N MET A 116 -8.81 6.69 -10.13
CA MET A 116 -8.70 6.63 -11.59
C MET A 116 -8.92 7.98 -12.29
N HIS A 117 -9.33 9.01 -11.55
CA HIS A 117 -9.43 10.39 -12.05
C HIS A 117 -8.15 11.20 -11.82
N SER A 118 -7.20 10.66 -11.05
CA SER A 118 -5.91 11.28 -10.69
C SER A 118 -4.84 11.08 -11.76
#